data_AF-R9BUQ7-F1
#
_entry.id   AF-R9BUQ7-F1
#
_cell.length_a   1.000
_cell.length_b   1.000
_cell.length_c   1.000
_cell.angle_alpha   90.00
_cell.angle_beta   90.00
_cell.angle_gamma   90.00
#
_symmetry.space_group_name_H-M   'P 1'
#
loop_
_entity.id
_entity.type
_entity.pdbx_description
1 polymer ?
#
loop_
_entity_poly.entity_id
_entity_poly.type
_entity_poly.pdbx_seq_one_letter_code
_entity_poly.pdbx_strand_id
1 'polypeptide(L)'
;MSTVKSLLIGVSDYSMMNENNLPFCINDISAMSEALTKGLKAEASNIIACGDNGIVTKSNFLDSLKKAISTVKPEDTFIFYFSGHGGNSEIGHLLLLSDGYIMTQEVIELFESIPAKNKIIIFDSCMAGNFEVVETPIFSQTMLLDDFVGKGYAVISSCNATQYSYGHPNKPVSLFTSFLCEALKDRYIIREGKKSLNDIQKLLFLYLSIWNKNNHKRIQNPIYRANLGGTIYFSVEDYTSYKIKNFYEETEKYTIYSVKPLHSSIAKRYSARIILKEPLSFEEIAQINHEVVEKLKMEEFYNNSKSELYWKGKPANIVFCYFGRDEQDMINNNYICHTTWVDNSQDKEWWYKLYNNCEVIKNIHFNVHTYYDTLKTFNEENIGEKNLLYKKTTMIVKNIVTLAESAISLYNEFINNSKTEIELIQDMEILIPHIEKWYFFETELELPPKELKKWCQCCSSLVSTIHDFTFFYNQRYIDGRTSENRIACMNMTIKRYYDDLEKLKIEEQTLTLHDKI
;
A
#
# COMPACT_ATOMS: atom_id res chain seq x y z
N MET A 1 -16.07 -12.89 -6.64
CA MET A 1 -15.35 -11.61 -6.75
C MET A 1 -15.74 -10.79 -5.54
N SER A 2 -14.77 -10.14 -4.89
CA SER A 2 -15.05 -9.25 -3.76
C SER A 2 -15.97 -8.12 -4.21
N THR A 3 -17.06 -7.87 -3.47
CA THR A 3 -17.99 -6.77 -3.73
C THR A 3 -18.07 -5.82 -2.55
N VAL A 4 -18.47 -4.57 -2.81
CA VAL A 4 -18.79 -3.60 -1.76
C VAL A 4 -20.28 -3.73 -1.42
N LYS A 5 -20.56 -4.14 -0.18
CA LYS A 5 -21.90 -4.15 0.43
C LYS A 5 -22.02 -2.94 1.34
N SER A 6 -23.20 -2.33 1.44
CA SER A 6 -23.38 -1.24 2.39
C SER A 6 -24.77 -1.15 3.01
N LEU A 7 -24.80 -0.68 4.26
CA LEU A 7 -25.99 -0.26 4.98
C LEU A 7 -25.87 1.22 5.36
N LEU A 8 -26.75 2.05 4.83
CA LEU A 8 -26.81 3.48 5.08
C LEU A 8 -28.05 3.79 5.93
N ILE A 9 -27.85 4.40 7.09
CA ILE A 9 -28.90 4.78 8.03
C ILE A 9 -28.95 6.31 8.14
N GLY A 10 -30.09 6.90 7.83
CA GLY A 10 -30.31 8.35 7.94
C GLY A 10 -31.56 8.64 8.75
N VAL A 11 -31.41 9.28 9.91
CA VAL A 11 -32.54 9.55 10.79
C VAL A 11 -32.80 11.06 10.82
N SER A 12 -33.95 11.48 10.28
CA SER A 12 -34.30 12.90 10.16
C SER A 12 -35.48 13.31 11.02
N ASP A 13 -36.41 12.41 11.28
CA ASP A 13 -37.61 12.67 12.08
C ASP A 13 -37.46 12.04 13.47
N TYR A 14 -37.47 12.90 14.48
CA TYR A 14 -37.39 12.57 15.89
C TYR A 14 -38.61 13.03 16.67
N SER A 15 -39.73 13.28 15.98
CA SER A 15 -40.96 13.78 16.61
C SER A 15 -41.48 12.84 17.70
N MET A 16 -41.28 11.51 17.57
CA MET A 16 -41.69 10.54 18.60
C MET A 16 -40.83 10.62 19.88
N MET A 17 -39.61 11.14 19.77
CA MET A 17 -38.67 11.35 20.88
C MET A 17 -38.78 12.76 21.48
N ASN A 18 -39.62 13.64 20.91
CA ASN A 18 -39.69 15.08 21.23
C ASN A 18 -38.35 15.82 21.03
N GLU A 19 -37.53 15.38 20.07
CA GLU A 19 -36.26 16.02 19.72
C GLU A 19 -36.38 16.81 18.41
N ASN A 20 -35.41 17.69 18.15
CA ASN A 20 -35.39 18.49 16.93
C ASN A 20 -35.08 17.63 15.70
N ASN A 21 -35.85 17.81 14.62
CA ASN A 21 -35.62 17.10 13.36
C ASN A 21 -34.33 17.55 12.64
N LEU A 22 -33.68 16.61 11.97
CA LEU A 22 -32.47 16.81 11.16
C LEU A 22 -32.76 16.52 9.68
N PRO A 23 -33.39 17.44 8.93
CA PRO A 23 -33.92 17.17 7.60
C PRO A 23 -32.85 16.83 6.54
N PHE A 24 -31.56 17.04 6.85
CA PHE A 24 -30.46 16.75 5.93
C PHE A 24 -30.01 15.28 5.92
N CYS A 25 -30.34 14.46 6.95
CA CYS A 25 -29.88 13.06 7.02
C CYS A 25 -30.47 12.17 5.90
N ILE A 26 -31.67 12.48 5.39
CA ILE A 26 -32.21 11.84 4.18
C ILE A 26 -31.34 12.13 2.95
N ASN A 27 -30.82 13.36 2.83
CA ASN A 27 -29.96 13.73 1.71
C ASN A 27 -28.56 13.12 1.88
N ASP A 28 -28.10 12.94 3.11
CA ASP A 28 -26.82 12.28 3.42
C ASP A 28 -26.78 10.84 2.90
N ILE A 29 -27.82 10.04 3.18
CA ILE A 29 -27.87 8.65 2.68
C ILE A 29 -27.94 8.60 1.15
N SER A 30 -28.64 9.54 0.50
CA SER A 30 -28.67 9.66 -0.96
C SER A 30 -27.28 10.04 -1.51
N ALA A 31 -26.61 11.01 -0.90
CA ALA A 31 -25.28 11.46 -1.32
C ALA A 31 -24.22 10.35 -1.12
N MET A 32 -24.28 9.63 0.00
CA MET A 32 -23.42 8.49 0.28
C MET A 32 -23.65 7.34 -0.71
N SER A 33 -24.91 6.99 -1.00
CA SER A 33 -25.24 5.99 -2.02
C SER A 33 -24.64 6.33 -3.39
N GLU A 34 -24.76 7.60 -3.80
CA GLU A 34 -24.15 8.09 -5.04
C GLU A 34 -22.61 8.03 -4.99
N ALA A 35 -22.01 8.44 -3.87
CA ALA A 35 -20.56 8.45 -3.70
C ALA A 35 -19.96 7.03 -3.70
N LEU A 36 -20.63 6.06 -3.08
CA LEU A 36 -20.21 4.64 -3.12
C LEU A 36 -20.31 4.08 -4.54
N THR A 37 -21.40 4.38 -5.26
CA THR A 37 -21.61 3.92 -6.63
C THR A 37 -20.60 4.55 -7.61
N LYS A 38 -20.44 5.88 -7.58
CA LYS A 38 -19.58 6.61 -8.52
C LYS A 38 -18.11 6.57 -8.14
N GLY A 39 -17.82 6.61 -6.84
CA GLY A 39 -16.48 6.74 -6.29
C GLY A 39 -15.78 5.41 -6.03
N LEU A 40 -16.52 4.39 -5.58
CA LEU A 40 -16.01 3.06 -5.25
C LEU A 40 -16.52 1.93 -6.15
N LYS A 41 -17.35 2.24 -7.15
CA LYS A 41 -17.98 1.26 -8.07
C LYS A 41 -18.82 0.19 -7.34
N ALA A 42 -19.40 0.53 -6.19
CA ALA A 42 -20.39 -0.33 -5.56
C ALA A 42 -21.62 -0.50 -6.48
N GLU A 43 -22.11 -1.73 -6.62
CA GLU A 43 -23.37 -1.95 -7.36
C GLU A 43 -24.54 -1.40 -6.54
N ALA A 44 -25.45 -0.67 -7.17
CA ALA A 44 -26.60 -0.08 -6.48
C ALA A 44 -27.47 -1.14 -5.77
N SER A 45 -27.56 -2.36 -6.29
CA SER A 45 -28.26 -3.49 -5.66
C SER A 45 -27.62 -3.98 -4.36
N ASN A 46 -26.37 -3.62 -4.10
CA ASN A 46 -25.62 -3.96 -2.89
C ASN A 46 -25.68 -2.86 -1.81
N ILE A 47 -26.39 -1.76 -2.09
CA ILE A 47 -26.59 -0.64 -1.18
C ILE A 47 -28.00 -0.73 -0.60
N ILE A 48 -28.10 -0.90 0.72
CA ILE A 48 -29.36 -0.82 1.46
C ILE A 48 -29.38 0.52 2.18
N ALA A 49 -30.38 1.34 1.89
CA ALA A 49 -30.66 2.56 2.63
C ALA A 49 -31.87 2.35 3.55
N CYS A 50 -31.80 2.91 4.76
CA CYS A 50 -32.90 2.97 5.72
C CYS A 50 -33.06 4.41 6.19
N GLY A 51 -34.26 4.95 6.09
CA GLY A 51 -34.57 6.34 6.42
C GLY A 51 -34.91 7.25 5.24
N ASP A 52 -35.31 6.70 4.09
CA ASP A 52 -35.73 7.49 2.91
C ASP A 52 -36.93 8.42 3.19
N ASN A 53 -37.76 8.07 4.18
CA ASN A 53 -38.87 8.89 4.68
C ASN A 53 -38.49 9.70 5.95
N GLY A 54 -37.23 9.67 6.35
CA GLY A 54 -36.71 10.32 7.56
C GLY A 54 -36.94 9.57 8.87
N ILE A 55 -37.77 8.52 8.89
CA ILE A 55 -38.12 7.78 10.10
C ILE A 55 -37.34 6.45 10.11
N VAL A 56 -36.57 6.21 11.16
CA VAL A 56 -35.89 4.93 11.41
C VAL A 56 -36.18 4.50 12.83
N THR A 57 -37.09 3.53 12.99
CA THR A 57 -37.33 2.90 14.29
C THR A 57 -36.25 1.86 14.61
N LYS A 58 -36.15 1.44 15.87
CA LYS A 58 -35.30 0.31 16.27
C LYS A 58 -35.61 -0.96 15.48
N SER A 59 -36.89 -1.21 15.17
CA SER A 59 -37.29 -2.33 14.30
C SER A 59 -36.75 -2.15 12.89
N ASN A 60 -36.92 -0.97 12.29
CA ASN A 60 -36.44 -0.72 10.92
C ASN A 60 -34.92 -0.87 10.80
N PHE A 61 -34.18 -0.38 11.80
CA PHE A 61 -32.74 -0.56 11.88
C PHE A 61 -32.36 -2.05 11.90
N LEU A 62 -32.93 -2.83 12.83
CA LEU A 62 -32.62 -4.26 12.98
C LEU A 62 -33.00 -5.06 11.73
N ASP A 63 -34.14 -4.77 11.11
CA ASP A 63 -34.58 -5.46 9.90
C ASP A 63 -33.67 -5.14 8.71
N SER A 64 -33.28 -3.86 8.56
CA SER A 64 -32.34 -3.44 7.51
C SER A 64 -30.96 -4.04 7.71
N LEU A 65 -30.50 -4.13 8.96
CA LEU A 65 -29.24 -4.77 9.31
C LEU A 65 -29.24 -6.26 9.01
N LYS A 66 -30.28 -6.99 9.45
CA LYS A 66 -30.44 -8.42 9.12
C LYS A 66 -30.45 -8.65 7.62
N LYS A 67 -31.19 -7.83 6.88
CA LYS A 67 -31.23 -7.88 5.42
C LYS A 67 -29.85 -7.67 4.82
N ALA A 68 -29.10 -6.66 5.26
CA ALA A 68 -27.77 -6.39 4.75
C ALA A 68 -26.80 -7.55 5.03
N ILE A 69 -26.72 -8.00 6.29
CA ILE A 69 -25.85 -9.11 6.71
C ILE A 69 -26.14 -10.40 5.94
N SER A 70 -27.42 -10.69 5.64
CA SER A 70 -27.81 -11.93 4.94
C SER A 70 -27.21 -12.08 3.53
N THR A 71 -26.70 -10.99 2.94
CA THR A 71 -26.13 -10.97 1.60
C THR A 71 -24.60 -10.91 1.56
N VAL A 72 -23.97 -10.81 2.73
CA VAL A 72 -22.52 -10.61 2.89
C VAL A 72 -21.78 -11.92 2.75
N LYS A 73 -20.68 -11.90 1.99
CA LYS A 73 -19.77 -13.04 1.84
C LYS A 73 -18.41 -12.77 2.50
N PRO A 74 -17.63 -13.83 2.81
CA PRO A 74 -16.33 -13.67 3.45
C PRO A 74 -15.31 -12.83 2.69
N GLU A 75 -15.44 -12.70 1.36
CA GLU A 75 -14.55 -11.91 0.52
C GLU A 75 -14.98 -10.43 0.37
N ASP A 76 -16.17 -10.06 0.84
CA ASP A 76 -16.74 -8.72 0.64
C ASP A 76 -16.14 -7.66 1.56
N THR A 77 -16.25 -6.41 1.12
CA THR A 77 -16.11 -5.22 1.96
C THR A 77 -17.50 -4.77 2.41
N PHE A 78 -17.72 -4.61 3.72
CA PHE A 78 -18.97 -4.08 4.25
C PHE A 78 -18.82 -2.64 4.75
N ILE A 79 -19.65 -1.71 4.27
CA ILE A 79 -19.66 -0.32 4.71
C ILE A 79 -20.95 -0.03 5.47
N PHE A 80 -20.83 0.36 6.73
CA PHE A 80 -21.92 0.93 7.51
C PHE A 80 -21.75 2.42 7.66
N TYR A 81 -22.84 3.15 7.47
CA TYR A 81 -22.87 4.59 7.61
C TYR A 81 -24.12 5.00 8.38
N PHE A 82 -23.96 5.84 9.39
CA PHE A 82 -25.03 6.42 10.18
C PHE A 82 -24.96 7.95 10.12
N SER A 83 -26.08 8.61 9.84
CA SER A 83 -26.28 10.06 9.99
C SER A 83 -27.50 10.35 10.85
N GLY A 84 -27.32 11.14 11.89
CA GLY A 84 -28.40 11.52 12.81
C GLY A 84 -27.88 12.13 14.11
N HIS A 85 -28.79 12.29 15.06
CA HIS A 85 -28.45 12.64 16.44
C HIS A 85 -27.63 11.55 17.12
N GLY A 86 -26.73 12.00 17.98
CA GLY A 86 -25.95 11.16 18.87
C GLY A 86 -25.38 12.02 20.00
N GLY A 87 -24.92 11.37 21.05
CA GLY A 87 -24.36 12.07 22.19
C GLY A 87 -23.85 11.14 23.27
N ASN A 88 -23.01 11.69 24.14
CA ASN A 88 -22.50 10.97 25.31
C ASN A 88 -23.59 10.87 26.39
N SER A 89 -23.63 9.71 27.04
CA SER A 89 -24.45 9.42 28.21
C SER A 89 -23.60 8.70 29.27
N GLU A 90 -24.18 8.43 30.44
CA GLU A 90 -23.50 7.67 31.52
C GLU A 90 -23.07 6.26 31.09
N ILE A 91 -23.78 5.66 30.13
CA ILE A 91 -23.51 4.31 29.62
C ILE A 91 -22.64 4.30 28.36
N GLY A 92 -22.17 5.47 27.89
CA GLY A 92 -21.37 5.62 26.68
C GLY A 92 -22.07 6.46 25.60
N HIS A 93 -21.51 6.45 24.38
CA HIS A 93 -22.05 7.21 23.25
C HIS A 93 -23.24 6.50 22.60
N LEU A 94 -24.34 7.23 22.42
CA LEU A 94 -25.60 6.73 21.88
C LEU A 94 -25.86 7.31 20.50
N LEU A 95 -26.41 6.48 19.61
CA LEU A 95 -27.00 6.88 18.33
C LEU A 95 -28.52 6.92 18.51
N LEU A 96 -29.14 8.05 18.19
CA LEU A 96 -30.58 8.22 18.35
C LEU A 96 -31.30 7.77 17.08
N LEU A 97 -32.33 6.96 17.30
CA LEU A 97 -33.33 6.55 16.32
C LEU A 97 -34.62 7.35 16.51
N SER A 98 -35.59 7.17 15.62
CA SER A 98 -36.86 7.89 15.71
C SER A 98 -37.69 7.51 16.93
N ASP A 99 -37.48 6.33 17.54
CA ASP A 99 -38.26 5.79 18.67
C ASP A 99 -37.38 5.25 19.82
N GLY A 100 -36.08 5.54 19.81
CA GLY A 100 -35.16 5.03 20.82
C GLY A 100 -33.71 5.33 20.51
N TYR A 101 -32.81 4.49 21.02
CA TYR A 101 -31.37 4.64 20.83
C TYR A 101 -30.67 3.27 20.73
N ILE A 102 -29.44 3.31 20.22
CA ILE A 102 -28.50 2.18 20.19
C ILE A 102 -27.14 2.66 20.66
N MET A 103 -26.42 1.84 21.44
CA MET A 103 -25.07 2.18 21.84
C MET A 103 -24.11 2.05 20.66
N THR A 104 -23.21 3.01 20.51
CA THR A 104 -22.22 3.02 19.41
C THR A 104 -21.28 1.82 19.53
N GLN A 105 -20.87 1.48 20.75
CA GLN A 105 -20.01 0.33 21.00
C GLN A 105 -20.68 -0.99 20.62
N GLU A 106 -21.97 -1.17 20.93
CA GLU A 106 -22.74 -2.36 20.52
C GLU A 106 -22.80 -2.50 18.98
N VAL A 107 -22.90 -1.38 18.26
CA VAL A 107 -22.85 -1.39 16.79
C VAL A 107 -21.47 -1.84 16.32
N ILE A 108 -20.39 -1.31 16.90
CA ILE A 108 -19.02 -1.70 16.53
C ILE A 108 -18.80 -3.20 16.75
N GLU A 109 -19.15 -3.72 17.93
CA GLU A 109 -19.01 -5.14 18.29
C GLU A 109 -19.85 -6.07 17.40
N LEU A 110 -21.06 -5.64 17.04
CA LEU A 110 -21.91 -6.38 16.12
C LEU A 110 -21.27 -6.47 14.73
N PHE A 111 -20.71 -5.36 14.24
CA PHE A 111 -20.05 -5.29 12.94
C PHE A 111 -18.74 -6.06 12.91
N GLU A 112 -17.95 -5.96 13.97
CA GLU A 112 -17.15 -7.03 14.58
C GLU A 112 -17.33 -8.42 13.96
N SER A 113 -18.45 -9.02 14.36
CA SER A 113 -18.82 -10.40 14.11
C SER A 113 -19.24 -10.72 12.67
N ILE A 114 -19.44 -9.70 11.81
CA ILE A 114 -19.88 -9.91 10.43
C ILE A 114 -18.77 -10.62 9.63
N PRO A 115 -19.10 -11.68 8.85
CA PRO A 115 -18.11 -12.54 8.21
C PRO A 115 -17.32 -11.88 7.07
N ALA A 116 -17.62 -10.62 6.69
CA ALA A 116 -16.88 -9.89 5.66
C ALA A 116 -15.38 -9.82 5.93
N LYS A 117 -14.57 -9.86 4.86
CA LYS A 117 -13.11 -9.73 4.93
C LYS A 117 -12.76 -8.46 5.68
N ASN A 118 -13.39 -7.35 5.29
CA ASN A 118 -13.20 -6.07 5.95
C ASN A 118 -14.48 -5.26 6.07
N LYS A 119 -14.49 -4.38 7.08
CA LYS A 119 -15.62 -3.53 7.41
C LYS A 119 -15.19 -2.07 7.62
N ILE A 120 -16.02 -1.13 7.21
CA ILE A 120 -15.84 0.30 7.46
C ILE A 120 -17.11 0.80 8.13
N ILE A 121 -16.99 1.36 9.33
CA ILE A 121 -18.09 1.83 10.16
C ILE A 121 -17.93 3.35 10.25
N ILE A 122 -18.95 4.09 9.84
CA ILE A 122 -18.87 5.55 9.73
C ILE A 122 -20.01 6.16 10.54
N PHE A 123 -19.67 6.96 11.55
CA PHE A 123 -20.63 7.66 12.40
C PHE A 123 -20.60 9.16 12.14
N ASP A 124 -21.69 9.69 11.63
CA ASP A 124 -21.94 11.11 11.51
C ASP A 124 -22.98 11.59 12.52
N SER A 125 -22.51 11.80 13.75
CA SER A 125 -23.31 12.34 14.85
C SER A 125 -22.45 13.18 15.78
N CYS A 126 -23.08 13.96 16.65
CA CYS A 126 -22.37 14.73 17.68
C CYS A 126 -21.65 13.79 18.66
N MET A 127 -20.45 14.18 19.11
CA MET A 127 -19.62 13.47 20.09
C MET A 127 -19.22 12.04 19.68
N ALA A 128 -19.33 11.72 18.39
CA ALA A 128 -19.17 10.37 17.84
C ALA A 128 -17.77 9.75 17.98
N GLY A 129 -16.78 10.50 18.48
CA GLY A 129 -15.42 10.00 18.74
C GLY A 129 -15.27 9.20 20.03
N ASN A 130 -16.31 9.11 20.86
CA ASN A 130 -16.32 8.36 22.11
C ASN A 130 -16.67 6.88 21.88
N PHE A 131 -15.73 6.16 21.29
CA PHE A 131 -15.80 4.71 21.04
C PHE A 131 -14.42 4.07 21.11
N GLU A 132 -14.40 2.76 21.29
CA GLU A 132 -13.18 1.97 21.31
C GLU A 132 -13.15 0.96 20.15
N VAL A 133 -11.95 0.68 19.66
CA VAL A 133 -11.67 -0.39 18.70
C VAL A 133 -10.74 -1.37 19.39
N VAL A 134 -11.12 -2.64 19.40
CA VAL A 134 -10.40 -3.68 20.12
C VAL A 134 -9.14 -4.06 19.37
N GLU A 135 -8.01 -4.04 20.09
CA GLU A 135 -6.70 -4.61 19.73
C GLU A 135 -6.08 -4.13 18.40
N THR A 136 -4.75 -4.22 18.31
CA THR A 136 -4.05 -4.09 17.04
C THR A 136 -4.06 -5.44 16.33
N PRO A 137 -4.12 -5.48 14.99
CA PRO A 137 -4.15 -6.73 14.24
C PRO A 137 -2.86 -7.52 14.48
N ILE A 138 -3.00 -8.74 14.99
CA ILE A 138 -1.87 -9.65 15.24
C ILE A 138 -1.73 -10.60 14.05
N PHE A 139 -0.57 -10.57 13.39
CA PHE A 139 -0.27 -11.51 12.33
C PHE A 139 0.27 -12.82 12.91
N SER A 140 -0.63 -13.73 13.28
CA SER A 140 -0.28 -14.96 14.00
C SER A 140 0.53 -15.95 13.16
N GLN A 141 1.29 -16.82 13.83
CA GLN A 141 2.12 -17.83 13.17
C GLN A 141 1.32 -18.85 12.34
N THR A 142 0.03 -19.03 12.63
CA THR A 142 -0.87 -19.94 11.89
C THR A 142 -1.64 -19.26 10.76
N MET A 143 -1.68 -17.92 10.73
CA MET A 143 -2.44 -17.16 9.73
C MET A 143 -1.67 -17.04 8.40
N LEU A 144 -2.38 -17.09 7.26
CA LEU A 144 -1.80 -16.81 5.94
C LEU A 144 -1.76 -15.30 5.67
N LEU A 145 -0.88 -14.83 4.78
CA LEU A 145 -0.77 -13.40 4.50
C LEU A 145 -2.05 -12.84 3.86
N ASP A 146 -2.70 -13.59 2.97
CA ASP A 146 -3.96 -13.15 2.34
C ASP A 146 -5.14 -13.07 3.35
N ASP A 147 -5.08 -13.87 4.41
CA ASP A 147 -6.03 -13.81 5.52
C ASP A 147 -5.75 -12.63 6.46
N PHE A 148 -4.54 -12.07 6.45
CA PHE A 148 -4.19 -10.90 7.26
C PHE A 148 -4.43 -9.59 6.49
N VAL A 149 -3.93 -9.51 5.26
CA VAL A 149 -3.91 -8.27 4.48
C VAL A 149 -5.32 -7.86 4.06
N GLY A 150 -5.67 -6.63 4.45
CA GLY A 150 -6.98 -6.03 4.26
C GLY A 150 -8.07 -6.74 5.06
N LYS A 151 -7.76 -7.50 6.12
CA LYS A 151 -8.77 -8.10 7.01
C LYS A 151 -8.96 -7.26 8.28
N GLY A 152 -10.21 -7.19 8.75
CA GLY A 152 -10.57 -6.54 10.01
C GLY A 152 -11.56 -5.39 9.82
N TYR A 153 -11.47 -4.32 10.60
CA TYR A 153 -12.40 -3.19 10.49
C TYR A 153 -11.80 -1.83 10.84
N ALA A 154 -12.34 -0.78 10.23
CA ALA A 154 -12.06 0.60 10.57
C ALA A 154 -13.33 1.32 11.01
N VAL A 155 -13.17 2.26 11.95
CA VAL A 155 -14.23 3.16 12.42
C VAL A 155 -13.79 4.59 12.16
N ILE A 156 -14.65 5.36 11.50
CA ILE A 156 -14.48 6.80 11.26
C ILE A 156 -15.64 7.54 11.93
N SER A 157 -15.35 8.52 12.78
CA SER A 157 -16.36 9.45 13.29
C SER A 157 -16.22 10.83 12.67
N SER A 158 -17.34 11.55 12.59
CA SER A 158 -17.38 12.91 12.04
C SER A 158 -16.74 13.97 12.94
N CYS A 159 -16.61 13.68 14.23
CA CYS A 159 -16.01 14.56 15.22
C CYS A 159 -15.46 13.76 16.41
N ASN A 160 -14.69 14.42 17.28
CA ASN A 160 -14.12 13.80 18.47
C ASN A 160 -15.18 13.65 19.59
N ALA A 161 -14.78 13.09 20.73
CA ALA A 161 -15.67 12.78 21.85
C ALA A 161 -16.33 14.01 22.51
N THR A 162 -15.88 15.24 22.24
CA THR A 162 -16.35 16.46 22.90
C THR A 162 -16.94 17.50 21.95
N GLN A 163 -16.93 17.23 20.65
CA GLN A 163 -17.38 18.15 19.60
C GLN A 163 -18.76 17.79 19.07
N TYR A 164 -19.44 18.77 18.50
CA TYR A 164 -20.67 18.54 17.73
C TYR A 164 -20.36 18.24 16.26
N SER A 165 -21.27 17.52 15.60
CA SER A 165 -21.30 17.42 14.13
C SER A 165 -22.33 18.40 13.56
N TYR A 166 -22.02 19.04 12.43
CA TYR A 166 -22.83 20.13 11.88
C TYR A 166 -23.38 19.83 10.49
N GLY A 167 -24.56 20.39 10.22
CA GLY A 167 -25.05 20.58 8.85
C GLY A 167 -24.10 21.45 8.03
N HIS A 168 -23.91 21.14 6.75
CA HIS A 168 -23.14 22.00 5.85
C HIS A 168 -23.87 23.33 5.65
N PRO A 169 -23.19 24.50 5.73
CA PRO A 169 -23.87 25.80 5.67
C PRO A 169 -24.56 26.06 4.31
N ASN A 170 -23.98 25.58 3.23
CA ASN A 170 -24.38 25.90 1.85
C ASN A 170 -24.85 24.69 1.04
N LYS A 171 -24.98 23.50 1.65
CA LYS A 171 -25.36 22.27 0.97
C LYS A 171 -26.42 21.56 1.81
N PRO A 172 -27.38 20.84 1.21
CA PRO A 172 -28.47 20.21 1.94
C PRO A 172 -28.06 18.88 2.59
N VAL A 173 -26.80 18.76 3.05
CA VAL A 173 -26.19 17.55 3.64
C VAL A 173 -25.39 17.96 4.87
N SER A 174 -24.94 17.00 5.68
CA SER A 174 -23.99 17.28 6.75
C SER A 174 -22.63 17.75 6.20
N LEU A 175 -21.87 18.47 7.03
CA LEU A 175 -20.54 18.94 6.67
C LEU A 175 -19.59 17.77 6.42
N PHE A 176 -19.56 16.82 7.36
CA PHE A 176 -18.69 15.65 7.27
C PHE A 176 -19.03 14.80 6.04
N THR A 177 -20.32 14.53 5.81
CA THR A 177 -20.79 13.72 4.69
C THR A 177 -20.49 14.36 3.35
N SER A 178 -20.60 15.70 3.25
CA SER A 178 -20.15 16.43 2.07
C SER A 178 -18.69 16.14 1.74
N PHE A 179 -17.78 16.28 2.70
CA PHE A 179 -16.34 16.07 2.46
C PHE A 179 -15.99 14.59 2.25
N LEU A 180 -16.64 13.67 2.96
CA LEU A 180 -16.45 12.24 2.74
C LEU A 180 -16.89 11.85 1.33
N CYS A 181 -18.05 12.33 0.86
CA CYS A 181 -18.51 12.10 -0.50
C CYS A 181 -17.55 12.68 -1.55
N GLU A 182 -16.96 13.85 -1.29
CA GLU A 182 -15.93 14.44 -2.17
C GLU A 182 -14.67 13.55 -2.21
N ALA A 183 -14.15 13.13 -1.06
CA ALA A 183 -12.97 12.26 -0.99
C ALA A 183 -13.21 10.90 -1.67
N LEU A 184 -14.38 10.29 -1.47
CA LEU A 184 -14.79 9.05 -2.14
C LEU A 184 -14.85 9.21 -3.66
N LYS A 185 -15.21 10.38 -4.18
CA LYS A 185 -15.32 10.66 -5.62
C LYS A 185 -14.03 11.18 -6.26
N ASP A 186 -13.06 11.62 -5.47
CA ASP A 186 -11.82 12.24 -5.97
C ASP A 186 -11.01 11.26 -6.85
N ARG A 187 -10.67 11.67 -8.07
CA ARG A 187 -9.93 10.84 -9.03
C ARG A 187 -8.41 10.93 -8.85
N TYR A 188 -7.89 11.98 -8.20
CA TYR A 188 -6.46 12.20 -8.00
C TYR A 188 -5.84 11.25 -6.98
N ILE A 189 -6.65 10.57 -6.18
CA ILE A 189 -6.20 9.50 -5.27
C ILE A 189 -6.24 8.10 -5.91
N ILE A 190 -6.64 7.97 -7.18
CA ILE A 190 -6.60 6.69 -7.89
C ILE A 190 -5.15 6.35 -8.25
N ARG A 191 -4.71 5.14 -7.89
CA ARG A 191 -3.38 4.60 -8.20
C ARG A 191 -3.57 3.19 -8.76
N GLU A 192 -3.07 2.96 -9.97
CA GLU A 192 -3.16 1.64 -10.62
C GLU A 192 -4.59 1.07 -10.65
N GLY A 193 -5.57 1.94 -10.94
CA GLY A 193 -6.99 1.56 -10.99
C GLY A 193 -7.67 1.39 -9.63
N LYS A 194 -6.96 1.61 -8.53
CA LYS A 194 -7.45 1.40 -7.16
C LYS A 194 -7.47 2.67 -6.33
N LYS A 195 -8.31 2.69 -5.30
CA LYS A 195 -8.24 3.64 -4.17
C LYS A 195 -7.95 2.88 -2.88
N SER A 196 -7.13 3.44 -2.01
CA SER A 196 -6.94 2.89 -0.65
C SER A 196 -7.82 3.61 0.36
N LEU A 197 -8.28 2.92 1.41
CA LEU A 197 -8.97 3.55 2.53
C LEU A 197 -8.08 4.60 3.21
N ASN A 198 -6.78 4.35 3.30
CA ASN A 198 -5.79 5.30 3.82
C ASN A 198 -5.76 6.62 3.03
N ASP A 199 -5.76 6.58 1.70
CA ASP A 199 -5.78 7.81 0.89
C ASP A 199 -7.13 8.55 1.01
N ILE A 200 -8.25 7.82 1.08
CA ILE A 200 -9.59 8.40 1.31
C ILE A 200 -9.65 9.11 2.67
N GLN A 201 -9.18 8.44 3.73
CA GLN A 201 -9.16 8.97 5.10
C GLN A 201 -8.27 10.20 5.21
N LYS A 202 -7.06 10.18 4.63
CA LYS A 202 -6.16 11.34 4.63
C LYS A 202 -6.76 12.54 3.91
N LEU A 203 -7.42 12.31 2.78
CA LEU A 203 -8.06 13.39 2.02
C LEU A 203 -9.25 13.99 2.78
N LEU A 204 -10.07 13.16 3.41
CA LEU A 204 -11.16 13.60 4.29
C LEU A 204 -10.62 14.46 5.45
N PHE A 205 -9.57 14.01 6.12
CA PHE A 205 -8.96 14.73 7.24
C PHE A 205 -8.34 16.06 6.77
N LEU A 206 -7.74 16.09 5.58
CA LEU A 206 -7.25 17.32 4.97
C LEU A 206 -8.38 18.33 4.75
N TYR A 207 -9.51 17.92 4.15
CA TYR A 207 -10.65 18.82 3.92
C TYR A 207 -11.21 19.39 5.23
N LEU A 208 -11.38 18.56 6.26
CA LEU A 208 -11.83 19.00 7.58
C LEU A 208 -10.80 19.90 8.27
N SER A 209 -9.50 19.65 8.11
CA SER A 209 -8.45 20.54 8.65
C SER A 209 -8.49 21.93 8.01
N ILE A 210 -8.74 22.02 6.69
CA ILE A 210 -8.91 23.28 5.97
C ILE A 210 -10.17 23.99 6.45
N TRP A 211 -11.27 23.26 6.63
CA TRP A 211 -12.50 23.79 7.20
C TRP A 211 -12.26 24.39 8.59
N ASN A 212 -11.61 23.65 9.50
CA ASN A 212 -11.35 24.06 10.87
C ASN A 212 -10.51 25.33 10.97
N LYS A 213 -9.53 25.52 10.07
CA LYS A 213 -8.73 26.75 9.97
C LYS A 213 -9.56 27.98 9.61
N ASN A 214 -10.65 27.80 8.86
CA ASN A 214 -11.52 28.89 8.41
C ASN A 214 -12.78 29.07 9.30
N ASN A 215 -13.09 28.14 10.21
CA ASN A 215 -14.36 28.08 10.93
C ASN A 215 -14.19 27.75 12.43
N HIS A 216 -13.59 28.65 13.21
CA HIS A 216 -13.26 28.42 14.62
C HIS A 216 -14.46 28.09 15.54
N LYS A 217 -15.69 28.42 15.15
CA LYS A 217 -16.91 28.14 15.95
C LYS A 217 -17.58 26.80 15.63
N ARG A 218 -17.20 26.16 14.51
CA ARG A 218 -17.80 24.91 14.02
C ARG A 218 -16.71 23.92 13.64
N ILE A 219 -15.75 23.73 14.55
CA ILE A 219 -14.64 22.80 14.38
C ILE A 219 -15.15 21.37 14.48
N GLN A 220 -14.70 20.51 13.57
CA GLN A 220 -14.93 19.07 13.57
C GLN A 220 -13.61 18.35 13.30
N ASN A 221 -13.08 17.64 14.30
CA ASN A 221 -11.91 16.80 14.15
C ASN A 221 -12.36 15.33 14.05
N PRO A 222 -12.32 14.71 12.87
CA PRO A 222 -12.73 13.32 12.72
C PRO A 222 -11.77 12.40 13.49
N ILE A 223 -12.26 11.24 13.92
CA ILE A 223 -11.46 10.19 14.56
C ILE A 223 -11.40 8.99 13.62
N TYR A 224 -10.21 8.41 13.47
CA TYR A 224 -9.99 7.15 12.74
C TYR A 224 -9.30 6.15 13.65
N ARG A 225 -9.95 5.01 13.88
CA ARG A 225 -9.36 3.85 14.55
C ARG A 225 -9.58 2.61 13.73
N ALA A 226 -8.62 1.71 13.70
CA ALA A 226 -8.73 0.50 12.91
C ALA A 226 -8.01 -0.68 13.56
N ASN A 227 -8.64 -1.84 13.46
CA ASN A 227 -8.00 -3.13 13.57
C ASN A 227 -7.99 -3.74 12.16
N LEU A 228 -7.05 -3.29 11.32
CA LEU A 228 -6.93 -3.70 9.92
C LEU A 228 -5.48 -4.10 9.63
N GLY A 229 -5.26 -5.32 9.13
CA GLY A 229 -3.93 -5.70 8.62
C GLY A 229 -3.65 -4.94 7.32
N GLY A 230 -2.82 -3.92 7.32
CA GLY A 230 -2.59 -3.05 6.16
C GLY A 230 -3.74 -2.06 5.90
N THR A 231 -4.22 -2.00 4.65
CA THR A 231 -5.33 -1.11 4.26
C THR A 231 -6.30 -1.82 3.31
N ILE A 232 -7.47 -1.22 3.09
CA ILE A 232 -8.48 -1.74 2.17
C ILE A 232 -8.27 -1.08 0.81
N TYR A 233 -8.22 -1.88 -0.25
CA TYR A 233 -8.15 -1.39 -1.64
C TYR A 233 -9.46 -1.64 -2.38
N PHE A 234 -9.98 -0.57 -3.00
CA PHE A 234 -11.16 -0.60 -3.86
C PHE A 234 -10.72 -0.55 -5.32
N SER A 235 -11.11 -1.53 -6.12
CA SER A 235 -10.90 -1.50 -7.57
C SER A 235 -11.97 -0.62 -8.21
N VAL A 236 -11.57 0.53 -8.76
CA VAL A 236 -12.49 1.57 -9.24
C VAL A 236 -12.40 1.81 -10.74
N GLU A 237 -11.29 1.42 -11.35
CA GLU A 237 -11.02 1.52 -12.79
C GLU A 237 -10.20 0.33 -13.25
N ASP A 238 -10.44 -0.11 -14.49
CA ASP A 238 -9.58 -1.09 -15.11
C ASP A 238 -8.18 -0.51 -15.29
N TYR A 239 -7.18 -1.23 -14.80
CA TYR A 239 -5.79 -0.89 -14.98
C TYR A 239 -5.05 -2.06 -15.60
N THR A 240 -4.48 -1.82 -16.77
CA THR A 240 -3.56 -2.75 -17.40
C THR A 240 -2.16 -2.20 -17.19
N SER A 241 -1.35 -2.90 -16.40
CA SER A 241 0.06 -2.53 -16.23
C SER A 241 0.80 -2.62 -17.56
N TYR A 242 1.78 -1.73 -17.73
CA TYR A 242 2.59 -1.76 -18.94
C TYR A 242 3.41 -3.06 -18.98
N LYS A 243 3.15 -3.90 -19.98
CA LYS A 243 3.88 -5.16 -20.16
C LYS A 243 5.21 -4.87 -20.82
N ILE A 244 6.28 -4.98 -20.04
CA ILE A 244 7.64 -4.92 -20.56
C ILE A 244 7.86 -6.15 -21.45
N LYS A 245 8.27 -5.92 -22.70
CA LYS A 245 8.65 -7.00 -23.62
C LYS A 245 9.88 -7.72 -23.04
N ASN A 246 9.74 -9.02 -22.80
CA ASN A 246 10.88 -9.86 -22.45
C ASN A 246 11.62 -10.28 -23.73
N PHE A 247 12.93 -10.38 -23.62
CA PHE A 247 13.79 -10.89 -24.69
C PHE A 247 14.67 -11.98 -24.10
N TYR A 248 14.53 -13.17 -24.65
CA TYR A 248 15.36 -14.33 -24.34
C TYR A 248 15.80 -14.93 -25.67
N GLU A 249 17.09 -15.13 -25.83
CA GLU A 249 17.64 -15.78 -27.00
C GLU A 249 18.81 -16.66 -26.60
N GLU A 250 18.78 -17.90 -27.08
CA GLU A 250 19.80 -18.89 -26.78
C GLU A 250 20.57 -19.26 -28.04
N THR A 251 21.90 -19.20 -27.94
CA THR A 251 22.82 -19.58 -29.01
C THR A 251 23.74 -20.71 -28.53
N GLU A 252 24.63 -21.21 -29.39
CA GLU A 252 25.62 -22.22 -28.98
C GLU A 252 26.64 -21.67 -27.96
N LYS A 253 27.06 -20.40 -28.11
CA LYS A 253 28.13 -19.79 -27.29
C LYS A 253 27.62 -18.99 -26.09
N TYR A 254 26.44 -18.41 -26.19
CA TYR A 254 25.88 -17.53 -25.16
C TYR A 254 24.36 -17.50 -25.16
N THR A 255 23.78 -17.02 -24.06
CA THR A 255 22.35 -16.77 -23.92
C THR A 255 22.13 -15.31 -23.53
N ILE A 256 21.29 -14.59 -24.28
CA ILE A 256 20.73 -13.30 -23.84
C ILE A 256 19.63 -13.63 -22.85
N TYR A 257 19.96 -13.57 -21.57
CA TYR A 257 19.08 -14.01 -20.48
C TYR A 257 17.92 -13.02 -20.24
N SER A 258 18.22 -11.72 -20.26
CA SER A 258 17.18 -10.68 -20.18
C SER A 258 17.69 -9.34 -20.71
N VAL A 259 16.77 -8.49 -21.14
CA VAL A 259 17.05 -7.11 -21.56
C VAL A 259 16.11 -6.16 -20.82
N LYS A 260 16.66 -5.10 -20.22
CA LYS A 260 15.91 -4.06 -19.51
C LYS A 260 16.11 -2.69 -20.16
N PRO A 261 15.05 -1.89 -20.37
CA PRO A 261 15.18 -0.50 -20.79
C PRO A 261 15.77 0.36 -19.67
N LEU A 262 16.78 1.17 -19.98
CA LEU A 262 17.38 2.17 -19.07
C LEU A 262 17.38 3.57 -19.69
N HIS A 263 16.34 3.86 -20.46
CA HIS A 263 16.21 5.09 -21.23
C HIS A 263 16.31 6.34 -20.35
N SER A 264 17.03 7.36 -20.84
CA SER A 264 17.02 8.70 -20.25
C SER A 264 16.21 9.65 -21.12
N SER A 265 16.19 10.94 -20.80
CA SER A 265 15.59 11.98 -21.68
C SER A 265 16.40 12.20 -22.96
N ILE A 266 17.70 11.87 -22.93
CA ILE A 266 18.65 12.21 -24.00
C ILE A 266 19.18 10.99 -24.77
N ALA A 267 18.98 9.77 -24.27
CA ALA A 267 19.48 8.56 -24.94
C ALA A 267 18.59 7.34 -24.72
N LYS A 268 18.40 6.55 -25.78
CA LYS A 268 17.78 5.22 -25.74
C LYS A 268 18.82 4.22 -25.29
N ARG A 269 18.63 3.64 -24.10
CA ARG A 269 19.61 2.74 -23.46
C ARG A 269 19.03 1.38 -23.11
N TYR A 270 19.83 0.33 -23.27
CA TYR A 270 19.51 -1.03 -22.85
C TYR A 270 20.55 -1.59 -21.89
N SER A 271 20.09 -2.43 -20.97
CA SER A 271 20.93 -3.32 -20.16
C SER A 271 20.58 -4.77 -20.52
N ALA A 272 21.52 -5.46 -21.14
CA ALA A 272 21.44 -6.87 -21.48
C ALA A 272 22.23 -7.70 -20.46
N ARG A 273 21.63 -8.78 -19.98
CA ARG A 273 22.27 -9.78 -19.13
C ARG A 273 22.57 -11.01 -19.97
N ILE A 274 23.83 -11.46 -19.97
CA ILE A 274 24.33 -12.48 -20.87
C ILE A 274 25.00 -13.60 -20.07
N ILE A 275 24.63 -14.84 -20.39
CA ILE A 275 25.25 -16.05 -19.85
C ILE A 275 26.19 -16.61 -20.92
N LEU A 276 27.47 -16.77 -20.59
CA LEU A 276 28.48 -17.39 -21.44
C LEU A 276 28.52 -18.89 -21.21
N LYS A 277 28.36 -19.70 -22.26
CA LYS A 277 28.27 -21.17 -22.17
C LYS A 277 29.64 -21.86 -22.11
N GLU A 278 30.67 -21.23 -22.66
CA GLU A 278 32.05 -21.74 -22.70
C GLU A 278 33.03 -20.65 -22.24
N PRO A 279 34.22 -20.99 -21.71
CA PRO A 279 35.19 -19.99 -21.30
C PRO A 279 35.74 -19.25 -22.53
N LEU A 280 35.44 -17.96 -22.64
CA LEU A 280 35.77 -17.12 -23.79
C LEU A 280 36.75 -16.03 -23.39
N SER A 281 37.68 -15.70 -24.29
CA SER A 281 38.57 -14.55 -24.15
C SER A 281 37.79 -13.23 -24.24
N PHE A 282 38.35 -12.13 -23.72
CA PHE A 282 37.71 -10.81 -23.85
C PHE A 282 37.55 -10.36 -25.31
N GLU A 283 38.41 -10.83 -26.21
CA GLU A 283 38.31 -10.57 -27.64
C GLU A 283 37.13 -11.28 -28.30
N GLU A 284 36.79 -12.48 -27.83
CA GLU A 284 35.59 -13.23 -28.23
C GLU A 284 34.34 -12.62 -27.59
N ILE A 285 34.40 -12.23 -26.30
CA ILE A 285 33.30 -11.51 -25.63
C ILE A 285 33.00 -10.19 -26.35
N ALA A 286 34.02 -9.49 -26.84
CA ALA A 286 33.84 -8.28 -27.63
C ALA A 286 33.11 -8.54 -28.96
N GLN A 287 33.34 -9.70 -29.60
CA GLN A 287 32.60 -10.11 -30.80
C GLN A 287 31.14 -10.40 -30.47
N ILE A 288 30.89 -11.18 -29.41
CA ILE A 288 29.54 -11.44 -28.90
C ILE A 288 28.83 -10.12 -28.56
N ASN A 289 29.53 -9.15 -27.97
CA ASN A 289 28.95 -7.85 -27.67
C ASN A 289 28.46 -7.14 -28.94
N HIS A 290 29.23 -7.14 -30.03
CA HIS A 290 28.79 -6.56 -31.31
C HIS A 290 27.57 -7.31 -31.87
N GLU A 291 27.55 -8.64 -31.80
CA GLU A 291 26.40 -9.45 -32.22
C GLU A 291 25.14 -9.11 -31.41
N VAL A 292 25.26 -9.00 -30.09
CA VAL A 292 24.16 -8.62 -29.18
C VAL A 292 23.67 -7.20 -29.48
N VAL A 293 24.59 -6.25 -29.68
CA VAL A 293 24.22 -4.88 -30.04
C VAL A 293 23.41 -4.87 -31.32
N GLU A 294 23.86 -5.53 -32.39
CA GLU A 294 23.13 -5.54 -33.66
C GLU A 294 21.74 -6.20 -33.53
N LYS A 295 21.61 -7.25 -32.70
CA LYS A 295 20.30 -7.85 -32.38
C LYS A 295 19.38 -6.89 -31.64
N LEU A 296 19.89 -6.15 -30.65
CA LEU A 296 19.07 -5.32 -29.76
C LEU A 296 18.86 -3.88 -30.26
N LYS A 297 19.67 -3.39 -31.19
CA LYS A 297 19.73 -1.98 -31.60
C LYS A 297 18.40 -1.44 -32.10
N MET A 298 17.65 -2.23 -32.87
CA MET A 298 16.36 -1.84 -33.43
C MET A 298 15.17 -2.43 -32.67
N GLU A 299 15.43 -3.15 -31.57
CA GLU A 299 14.38 -3.72 -30.76
C GLU A 299 13.61 -2.65 -29.98
N GLU A 300 12.43 -3.03 -29.51
CA GLU A 300 11.48 -2.15 -28.84
C GLU A 300 11.17 -2.63 -27.43
N PHE A 301 11.97 -2.16 -26.47
CA PHE A 301 11.77 -2.38 -25.03
C PHE A 301 11.53 -1.04 -24.33
N TYR A 302 10.47 -0.94 -23.52
CA TYR A 302 10.12 0.28 -22.79
C TYR A 302 9.67 -0.04 -21.36
N ASN A 303 9.89 0.90 -20.44
CA ASN A 303 9.48 0.74 -19.03
C ASN A 303 8.04 1.20 -18.77
N ASN A 304 7.49 2.04 -19.66
CA ASN A 304 6.16 2.62 -19.55
C ASN A 304 5.74 3.27 -20.87
N SER A 305 4.45 3.60 -21.00
CA SER A 305 3.88 4.18 -22.23
C SER A 305 4.50 5.53 -22.62
N LYS A 306 4.97 6.33 -21.65
CA LYS A 306 5.65 7.62 -21.96
C LYS A 306 7.00 7.38 -22.63
N SER A 307 7.74 6.40 -22.11
CA SER A 307 9.02 5.96 -22.66
C SER A 307 8.85 5.39 -24.06
N GLU A 308 7.81 4.56 -24.27
CA GLU A 308 7.44 4.07 -25.60
C GLU A 308 7.18 5.23 -26.56
N LEU A 309 6.25 6.14 -26.22
CA LEU A 309 5.89 7.26 -27.10
C LEU A 309 7.12 8.07 -27.55
N TYR A 310 8.10 8.27 -26.67
CA TYR A 310 9.28 9.09 -26.96
C TYR A 310 10.36 8.33 -27.75
N TRP A 311 10.54 7.04 -27.50
CA TRP A 311 11.66 6.25 -28.03
C TRP A 311 11.29 5.26 -29.14
N LYS A 312 10.00 5.15 -29.47
CA LYS A 312 9.48 4.30 -30.55
C LYS A 312 10.15 4.58 -31.89
N GLY A 313 10.54 3.52 -32.60
CA GLY A 313 11.19 3.57 -33.90
C GLY A 313 12.62 4.13 -33.91
N LYS A 314 13.16 4.58 -32.76
CA LYS A 314 14.54 5.06 -32.66
C LYS A 314 15.49 3.91 -32.32
N PRO A 315 16.72 3.87 -32.88
CA PRO A 315 17.72 2.89 -32.49
C PRO A 315 18.22 3.12 -31.06
N ALA A 316 18.77 2.08 -30.44
CA ALA A 316 19.52 2.20 -29.20
C ALA A 316 20.77 3.06 -29.41
N ASN A 317 20.99 4.04 -28.54
CA ASN A 317 22.21 4.83 -28.51
C ASN A 317 23.29 4.19 -27.64
N ILE A 318 22.87 3.45 -26.59
CA ILE A 318 23.77 2.85 -25.62
C ILE A 318 23.27 1.45 -25.26
N VAL A 319 24.18 0.47 -25.27
CA VAL A 319 23.90 -0.89 -24.81
C VAL A 319 24.95 -1.29 -23.79
N PHE A 320 24.48 -1.61 -22.59
CA PHE A 320 25.30 -2.19 -21.52
C PHE A 320 25.10 -3.70 -21.52
N CYS A 321 26.17 -4.48 -21.65
CA CYS A 321 26.08 -5.94 -21.56
C CYS A 321 26.81 -6.43 -20.32
N TYR A 322 26.14 -7.22 -19.50
CA TYR A 322 26.67 -7.80 -18.26
C TYR A 322 26.87 -9.30 -18.45
N PHE A 323 28.11 -9.77 -18.35
CA PHE A 323 28.48 -11.15 -18.69
C PHE A 323 28.73 -11.99 -17.44
N GLY A 324 28.05 -13.12 -17.31
CA GLY A 324 28.27 -14.14 -16.27
C GLY A 324 28.29 -15.55 -16.84
N ARG A 325 28.41 -16.57 -15.98
CA ARG A 325 28.54 -17.98 -16.38
C ARG A 325 27.26 -18.78 -16.29
N ASP A 326 26.35 -18.36 -15.42
CA ASP A 326 25.12 -19.09 -15.14
C ASP A 326 24.02 -18.14 -14.69
N GLU A 327 22.87 -18.71 -14.36
CA GLU A 327 21.71 -17.96 -13.92
C GLU A 327 21.87 -17.36 -12.52
N GLN A 328 22.68 -17.98 -11.66
CA GLN A 328 22.93 -17.49 -10.29
C GLN A 328 23.71 -16.17 -10.33
N ASP A 329 24.67 -16.05 -11.24
CA ASP A 329 25.35 -14.80 -11.58
C ASP A 329 24.35 -13.70 -12.01
N MET A 330 23.35 -14.06 -12.84
CA MET A 330 22.32 -13.12 -13.29
C MET A 330 21.41 -12.65 -12.15
N ILE A 331 21.08 -13.56 -11.23
CA ILE A 331 20.17 -13.32 -10.10
C ILE A 331 20.84 -12.47 -9.02
N ASN A 332 22.11 -12.74 -8.72
CA ASN A 332 22.87 -12.02 -7.69
C ASN A 332 23.57 -10.77 -8.22
N ASN A 333 23.49 -10.51 -9.52
CA ASN A 333 24.21 -9.42 -10.19
C ASN A 333 25.74 -9.55 -10.02
N ASN A 334 26.25 -10.78 -10.03
CA ASN A 334 27.68 -11.07 -10.00
C ASN A 334 28.15 -11.37 -11.42
N TYR A 335 28.99 -10.50 -11.99
CA TYR A 335 29.39 -10.59 -13.40
C TYR A 335 30.91 -10.67 -13.50
N ILE A 336 31.42 -11.35 -14.53
CA ILE A 336 32.85 -11.39 -14.86
C ILE A 336 33.29 -9.98 -15.29
N CYS A 337 32.49 -9.39 -16.16
CA CYS A 337 32.70 -8.04 -16.66
C CYS A 337 31.37 -7.46 -17.12
N HIS A 338 31.36 -6.15 -17.33
CA HIS A 338 30.36 -5.53 -18.17
C HIS A 338 31.01 -4.68 -19.24
N THR A 339 30.29 -4.50 -20.33
CA THR A 339 30.71 -3.68 -21.45
C THR A 339 29.76 -2.51 -21.66
N THR A 340 30.30 -1.45 -22.26
CA THR A 340 29.53 -0.31 -22.74
C THR A 340 29.78 -0.14 -24.23
N TRP A 341 28.72 -0.26 -25.02
CA TRP A 341 28.71 0.16 -26.42
C TRP A 341 27.91 1.45 -26.55
N VAL A 342 28.44 2.40 -27.33
CA VAL A 342 27.75 3.64 -27.69
C VAL A 342 27.78 3.89 -29.19
N ASP A 343 26.71 4.47 -29.72
CA ASP A 343 26.66 4.91 -31.11
C ASP A 343 27.49 6.19 -31.34
N ASN A 344 27.58 6.62 -32.61
CA ASN A 344 28.36 7.80 -33.01
C ASN A 344 27.76 9.14 -32.52
N SER A 345 26.53 9.15 -31.99
CA SER A 345 25.90 10.36 -31.46
C SER A 345 26.29 10.66 -30.02
N GLN A 346 26.89 9.70 -29.32
CA GLN A 346 27.26 9.84 -27.91
C GLN A 346 28.72 10.30 -27.75
N ASP A 347 28.99 10.96 -26.62
CA ASP A 347 30.35 11.35 -26.22
C ASP A 347 31.17 10.12 -25.82
N LYS A 348 31.93 9.60 -26.77
CA LYS A 348 32.74 8.40 -26.57
C LYS A 348 33.88 8.60 -25.59
N GLU A 349 34.46 9.80 -25.53
CA GLU A 349 35.52 10.09 -24.55
C GLU A 349 34.97 10.04 -23.13
N TRP A 350 33.73 10.51 -22.92
CA TRP A 350 33.04 10.38 -21.65
C TRP A 350 32.72 8.93 -21.28
N TRP A 351 32.14 8.16 -22.20
CA TRP A 351 31.68 6.80 -21.91
C TRP A 351 32.82 5.78 -21.82
N TYR A 352 33.91 5.99 -22.54
CA TYR A 352 35.04 5.04 -22.63
C TYR A 352 36.21 5.46 -21.74
N LYS A 353 35.94 6.23 -20.67
CA LYS A 353 36.96 6.60 -19.70
C LYS A 353 37.62 5.35 -19.11
N LEU A 354 38.95 5.39 -19.12
CA LEU A 354 39.77 4.32 -18.58
C LEU A 354 40.11 4.64 -17.12
N TYR A 355 39.76 3.70 -16.26
CA TYR A 355 40.14 3.63 -14.86
C TYR A 355 40.78 2.26 -14.59
N ASN A 356 41.07 1.94 -13.32
CA ASN A 356 41.53 0.61 -12.96
C ASN A 356 40.52 -0.45 -13.44
N ASN A 357 41.02 -1.53 -14.04
CA ASN A 357 40.26 -2.67 -14.59
C ASN A 357 39.36 -2.35 -15.80
N CYS A 358 39.52 -1.18 -16.42
CA CYS A 358 38.85 -0.85 -17.67
C CYS A 358 39.81 -0.92 -18.86
N GLU A 359 39.32 -1.40 -20.00
CA GLU A 359 40.07 -1.42 -21.25
C GLU A 359 39.13 -1.27 -22.45
N VAL A 360 39.69 -0.97 -23.63
CA VAL A 360 38.92 -0.91 -24.88
C VAL A 360 39.41 -2.02 -25.81
N ILE A 361 38.55 -3.01 -26.05
CA ILE A 361 38.83 -4.16 -26.92
C ILE A 361 37.85 -4.13 -28.09
N LYS A 362 38.36 -4.24 -29.33
CA LYS A 362 37.56 -4.20 -30.57
C LYS A 362 36.51 -3.08 -30.56
N ASN A 363 36.91 -1.89 -30.11
CA ASN A 363 36.07 -0.69 -30.06
C ASN A 363 34.91 -0.73 -29.04
N ILE A 364 34.97 -1.63 -28.05
CA ILE A 364 34.02 -1.77 -26.94
C ILE A 364 34.74 -1.43 -25.64
N HIS A 365 34.10 -0.63 -24.78
CA HIS A 365 34.61 -0.39 -23.43
C HIS A 365 34.26 -1.56 -22.52
N PHE A 366 35.26 -2.09 -21.83
CA PHE A 366 35.16 -3.15 -20.84
C PHE A 366 35.43 -2.61 -19.45
N ASN A 367 34.76 -3.19 -18.46
CA ASN A 367 35.08 -3.08 -17.06
C ASN A 367 35.04 -4.48 -16.43
N VAL A 368 36.22 -4.98 -16.08
CA VAL A 368 36.43 -6.33 -15.53
C VAL A 368 36.29 -6.31 -14.02
N HIS A 369 35.51 -7.25 -13.48
CA HIS A 369 35.21 -7.34 -12.06
C HIS A 369 36.19 -8.30 -11.38
N THR A 370 37.26 -7.76 -10.79
CA THR A 370 38.31 -8.55 -10.13
C THR A 370 37.83 -9.36 -8.93
N TYR A 371 36.64 -9.08 -8.42
CA TYR A 371 36.03 -9.77 -7.28
C TYR A 371 35.09 -10.91 -7.69
N TYR A 372 34.92 -11.18 -9.01
CA TYR A 372 33.93 -12.13 -9.52
C TYR A 372 34.04 -13.51 -8.87
N ASP A 373 35.24 -14.11 -8.89
CA ASP A 373 35.46 -15.47 -8.36
C ASP A 373 35.24 -15.51 -6.84
N THR A 374 35.71 -14.49 -6.11
CA THR A 374 35.53 -14.40 -4.66
C THR A 374 34.06 -14.30 -4.28
N LEU A 375 33.28 -13.47 -4.98
CA LEU A 375 31.84 -13.36 -4.74
C LEU A 375 31.09 -14.60 -5.20
N LYS A 376 31.56 -15.30 -6.24
CA LYS A 376 30.95 -16.55 -6.69
C LYS A 376 31.07 -17.63 -5.63
N THR A 377 32.28 -17.88 -5.14
CA THR A 377 32.53 -18.83 -4.05
C THR A 377 31.73 -18.45 -2.80
N PHE A 378 31.76 -17.17 -2.40
CA PHE A 378 30.98 -16.71 -1.26
C PHE A 378 29.48 -16.98 -1.44
N ASN A 379 28.91 -16.65 -2.61
CA ASN A 379 27.49 -16.88 -2.86
C ASN A 379 27.15 -18.38 -2.79
N GLU A 380 27.97 -19.25 -3.40
CA GLU A 380 27.77 -20.71 -3.39
C GLU A 380 27.82 -21.31 -1.97
N GLU A 381 28.74 -20.82 -1.13
CA GLU A 381 28.92 -21.30 0.25
C GLU A 381 27.87 -20.78 1.23
N ASN A 382 27.17 -19.69 0.91
CA ASN A 382 26.26 -19.00 1.82
C ASN A 382 24.78 -19.04 1.38
N ILE A 383 24.42 -19.83 0.37
CA ILE A 383 23.02 -20.07 0.00
C ILE A 383 22.35 -20.96 1.05
N GLY A 384 21.24 -20.46 1.61
CA GLY A 384 20.46 -21.15 2.60
C GLY A 384 19.50 -22.19 2.00
N GLU A 385 19.06 -23.12 2.85
CA GLU A 385 18.05 -24.11 2.46
C GLU A 385 16.68 -23.45 2.25
N LYS A 386 16.05 -23.69 1.08
CA LYS A 386 14.77 -23.09 0.67
C LYS A 386 13.71 -23.09 1.78
N ASN A 387 13.37 -24.26 2.32
CA ASN A 387 12.26 -24.38 3.26
C ASN A 387 12.56 -23.76 4.62
N LEU A 388 13.81 -23.88 5.09
CA LEU A 388 14.24 -23.26 6.34
C LEU A 388 14.22 -21.73 6.24
N LEU A 389 14.73 -21.18 5.13
CA LEU A 389 14.76 -19.74 4.89
C LEU A 389 13.35 -19.17 4.73
N TYR A 390 12.46 -19.87 4.01
CA TYR A 390 11.05 -19.48 3.90
C TYR A 390 10.37 -19.40 5.28
N LYS A 391 10.59 -20.41 6.14
CA LYS A 391 10.06 -20.41 7.51
C LYS A 391 10.61 -19.25 8.35
N LYS A 392 11.94 -19.01 8.30
CA LYS A 392 12.59 -17.91 9.04
C LYS A 392 12.06 -16.54 8.58
N THR A 393 12.03 -16.28 7.27
CA THR A 393 11.52 -15.01 6.71
C THR A 393 10.05 -14.79 7.02
N THR A 394 9.21 -15.83 6.90
CA THR A 394 7.79 -15.75 7.27
C THR A 394 7.61 -15.42 8.75
N MET A 395 8.37 -16.06 9.63
CA MET A 395 8.34 -15.78 11.06
C MET A 395 8.71 -14.32 11.36
N ILE A 396 9.77 -13.80 10.73
CA ILE A 396 10.21 -12.41 10.89
C ILE A 396 9.10 -11.45 10.44
N VAL A 397 8.59 -11.63 9.21
CA VAL A 397 7.52 -10.79 8.64
C VAL A 397 6.33 -10.72 9.58
N LYS A 398 5.86 -11.86 10.09
CA LYS A 398 4.70 -11.92 11.00
C LYS A 398 4.91 -11.10 12.27
N ASN A 399 6.08 -11.20 12.88
CA ASN A 399 6.38 -10.44 14.10
C ASN A 399 6.53 -8.95 13.82
N ILE A 400 7.30 -8.58 12.79
CA ILE A 400 7.58 -7.15 12.51
C ILE A 400 6.34 -6.42 11.95
N VAL A 401 5.47 -7.10 11.19
CA VAL A 401 4.18 -6.56 10.75
C VAL A 401 3.26 -6.28 11.93
N THR A 402 3.20 -7.18 12.92
CA THR A 402 2.41 -6.94 14.15
C THR A 402 2.90 -5.69 14.90
N LEU A 403 4.22 -5.47 14.94
CA LEU A 403 4.80 -4.26 15.53
C LEU A 403 4.51 -3.01 14.70
N ALA A 404 4.54 -3.11 13.37
CA ALA A 404 4.20 -2.03 12.46
C ALA A 404 2.75 -1.55 12.67
N GLU A 405 1.79 -2.47 12.76
CA GLU A 405 0.38 -2.13 12.99
C GLU A 405 0.17 -1.49 14.37
N SER A 406 0.95 -1.91 15.36
CA SER A 406 0.96 -1.27 16.68
C SER A 406 1.49 0.17 16.62
N ALA A 407 2.59 0.39 15.90
CA ALA A 407 3.14 1.73 15.67
C ALA A 407 2.17 2.64 14.89
N ILE A 408 1.48 2.09 13.88
CA ILE A 408 0.46 2.82 13.10
C ILE A 408 -0.73 3.20 13.99
N SER A 409 -1.19 2.29 14.85
CA SER A 409 -2.29 2.57 15.78
C SER A 409 -1.94 3.71 16.75
N LEU A 410 -0.74 3.67 17.34
CA LEU A 410 -0.24 4.76 18.20
C LEU A 410 -0.16 6.10 17.46
N TYR A 411 0.36 6.08 16.23
CA TYR A 411 0.42 7.25 15.38
C TYR A 411 -0.97 7.80 15.04
N ASN A 412 -1.95 6.94 14.78
CA ASN A 412 -3.32 7.35 14.54
C ASN A 412 -3.95 8.04 15.76
N GLU A 413 -3.67 7.58 16.99
CA GLU A 413 -4.14 8.28 18.20
C GLU A 413 -3.54 9.68 18.35
N PHE A 414 -2.29 9.88 17.93
CA PHE A 414 -1.68 11.20 17.84
C PHE A 414 -2.38 12.07 16.78
N ILE A 415 -2.64 11.53 15.58
CA ILE A 415 -3.37 12.25 14.52
C ILE A 415 -4.82 12.57 14.93
N ASN A 416 -5.45 11.69 15.71
CA ASN A 416 -6.77 11.89 16.31
C ASN A 416 -6.76 12.98 17.40
N ASN A 417 -5.61 13.55 17.76
CA ASN A 417 -5.40 14.44 18.91
C ASN A 417 -5.89 13.83 20.24
N SER A 418 -5.95 12.50 20.31
CA SER A 418 -6.29 11.75 21.53
C SER A 418 -5.03 11.44 22.35
N LYS A 419 -3.86 11.58 21.73
CA LYS A 419 -2.54 11.42 22.32
C LYS A 419 -1.64 12.60 21.92
N THR A 420 -0.78 13.04 22.83
CA THR A 420 0.23 14.07 22.57
C THR A 420 1.43 13.50 21.82
N GLU A 421 2.25 14.38 21.21
CA GLU A 421 3.49 13.94 20.55
C GLU A 421 4.48 13.30 21.54
N ILE A 422 4.51 13.78 22.79
CA ILE A 422 5.39 13.24 23.84
C ILE A 422 4.98 11.82 24.22
N GLU A 423 3.68 11.57 24.42
CA GLU A 423 3.17 10.23 24.72
C GLU A 423 3.43 9.26 23.55
N LEU A 424 3.25 9.71 22.30
CA LEU A 424 3.60 8.89 21.13
C LEU A 424 5.08 8.50 21.13
N ILE A 425 5.99 9.43 21.45
CA ILE A 425 7.43 9.14 21.53
C ILE A 425 7.69 8.09 22.61
N GLN A 426 7.11 8.23 23.80
CA GLN A 426 7.27 7.28 24.90
C GLN A 426 6.79 5.88 24.53
N ASP A 427 5.64 5.76 23.84
CA ASP A 427 5.15 4.46 23.39
C ASP A 427 6.03 3.85 22.30
N MET A 428 6.52 4.68 21.37
CA MET A 428 7.43 4.24 20.32
C MET A 428 8.77 3.75 20.88
N GLU A 429 9.28 4.34 21.97
CA GLU A 429 10.50 3.86 22.64
C GLU A 429 10.41 2.43 23.15
N ILE A 430 9.21 1.97 23.47
CA ILE A 430 8.96 0.57 23.85
C ILE A 430 8.99 -0.33 22.61
N LEU A 431 8.43 0.11 21.48
CA LEU A 431 8.34 -0.69 20.25
C LEU A 431 9.65 -0.76 19.45
N ILE A 432 10.43 0.32 19.43
CA ILE A 432 11.63 0.47 18.58
C ILE A 432 12.64 -0.68 18.78
N PRO A 433 13.04 -1.06 20.01
CA PRO A 433 13.99 -2.15 20.21
C PRO A 433 13.50 -3.50 19.65
N HIS A 434 12.19 -3.73 19.63
CA HIS A 434 11.62 -4.94 19.06
C HIS A 434 11.60 -4.91 17.53
N ILE A 435 11.34 -3.75 16.92
CA ILE A 435 11.44 -3.56 15.46
C ILE A 435 12.89 -3.76 15.02
N GLU A 436 13.84 -3.10 15.70
CA GLU A 436 15.28 -3.22 15.42
C GLU A 436 15.76 -4.66 15.55
N LYS A 437 15.34 -5.39 16.60
CA LYS A 437 15.67 -6.81 16.78
C LYS A 437 15.31 -7.64 15.54
N TRP A 438 14.09 -7.49 15.03
CA TRP A 438 13.65 -8.28 13.87
C TRP A 438 14.30 -7.82 12.57
N TYR A 439 14.55 -6.52 12.43
CA TYR A 439 15.32 -5.97 11.31
C TYR A 439 16.73 -6.58 11.27
N PHE A 440 17.50 -6.52 12.36
CA PHE A 440 18.86 -7.08 12.40
C PHE A 440 18.87 -8.60 12.22
N PHE A 441 17.89 -9.31 12.81
CA PHE A 441 17.79 -10.76 12.63
C PHE A 441 17.52 -11.15 11.16
N GLU A 442 16.85 -10.30 10.37
CA GLU A 442 16.69 -10.52 8.93
C GLU A 442 18.00 -10.34 8.16
N THR A 443 18.81 -9.36 8.54
CA THR A 443 20.10 -9.09 7.88
C THR A 443 21.15 -10.19 8.10
N GLU A 444 20.95 -11.05 9.10
CA GLU A 444 21.81 -12.19 9.42
C GLU A 444 21.38 -13.48 8.69
N LEU A 445 20.33 -13.44 7.87
CA LEU A 445 19.89 -14.61 7.12
C LEU A 445 20.84 -14.97 5.97
N GLU A 446 20.89 -16.28 5.69
CA GLU A 446 21.59 -16.85 4.55
C GLU A 446 21.05 -16.30 3.22
N LEU A 447 21.85 -16.37 2.16
CA LEU A 447 21.46 -15.90 0.85
C LEU A 447 20.32 -16.77 0.29
N PRO A 448 19.31 -16.17 -0.36
CA PRO A 448 18.20 -16.94 -0.88
C PRO A 448 18.60 -17.77 -2.11
N PRO A 449 18.12 -19.02 -2.22
CA PRO A 449 18.20 -19.76 -3.47
C PRO A 449 17.33 -19.07 -4.53
N LYS A 450 17.57 -19.40 -5.80
CA LYS A 450 16.94 -18.77 -6.97
C LYS A 450 15.41 -18.66 -6.83
N GLU A 451 14.77 -19.74 -6.38
CA GLU A 451 13.32 -19.88 -6.27
C GLU A 451 12.71 -18.94 -5.23
N LEU A 452 13.50 -18.52 -4.23
CA LEU A 452 13.04 -17.62 -3.16
C LEU A 452 13.61 -16.20 -3.26
N LYS A 453 14.43 -15.89 -4.28
CA LYS A 453 15.07 -14.57 -4.38
C LYS A 453 14.06 -13.43 -4.30
N LYS A 454 12.97 -13.54 -5.07
CA LYS A 454 11.95 -12.50 -5.16
C LYS A 454 11.12 -12.38 -3.87
N TRP A 455 10.75 -13.50 -3.26
CA TRP A 455 10.15 -13.56 -1.93
C TRP A 455 11.00 -12.84 -0.89
N CYS A 456 12.27 -13.25 -0.73
CA CYS A 456 13.18 -12.66 0.23
C CYS A 456 13.39 -11.17 -0.04
N GLN A 457 13.49 -10.75 -1.31
CA GLN A 457 13.59 -9.33 -1.65
C GLN A 457 12.35 -8.52 -1.25
N CYS A 458 11.15 -9.08 -1.42
CA CYS A 458 9.91 -8.47 -0.92
C CYS A 458 9.90 -8.39 0.61
N CYS A 459 10.34 -9.45 1.31
CA CYS A 459 10.50 -9.47 2.76
C CYS A 459 11.48 -8.38 3.24
N SER A 460 12.68 -8.31 2.67
CA SER A 460 13.70 -7.31 3.05
C SER A 460 13.20 -5.88 2.79
N SER A 461 12.46 -5.66 1.71
CA SER A 461 11.85 -4.36 1.41
C SER A 461 10.83 -3.96 2.47
N LEU A 462 9.92 -4.87 2.83
CA LEU A 462 8.93 -4.65 3.89
C LEU A 462 9.57 -4.42 5.26
N VAL A 463 10.55 -5.25 5.63
CA VAL A 463 11.30 -5.16 6.89
C VAL A 463 12.04 -3.83 7.00
N SER A 464 12.73 -3.42 5.92
CA SER A 464 13.38 -2.11 5.85
C SER A 464 12.37 -0.97 5.94
N THR A 465 11.22 -1.11 5.28
CA THR A 465 10.15 -0.12 5.35
C THR A 465 9.60 0.07 6.77
N ILE A 466 9.43 -1.02 7.53
CA ILE A 466 8.96 -0.96 8.91
C ILE A 466 10.04 -0.40 9.83
N HIS A 467 11.31 -0.76 9.61
CA HIS A 467 12.43 -0.17 10.35
C HIS A 467 12.48 1.36 10.21
N ASP A 468 12.08 1.91 9.06
CA ASP A 468 12.01 3.37 8.91
C ASP A 468 11.03 4.06 9.89
N PHE A 469 10.04 3.36 10.46
CA PHE A 469 9.16 3.93 11.50
C PHE A 469 9.93 4.40 12.74
N THR A 470 11.10 3.80 13.01
CA THR A 470 11.93 4.09 14.18
C THR A 470 12.61 5.47 14.12
N PHE A 471 12.62 6.13 12.96
CA PHE A 471 13.37 7.37 12.74
C PHE A 471 12.60 8.67 13.00
N PHE A 472 11.27 8.62 13.13
CA PHE A 472 10.44 9.84 13.14
C PHE A 472 10.03 10.27 14.55
N TYR A 473 9.50 9.35 15.37
CA TYR A 473 9.02 9.62 16.72
C TYR A 473 9.88 8.88 17.76
N ASN A 474 11.11 9.37 17.92
CA ASN A 474 12.14 8.81 18.81
C ASN A 474 12.92 9.99 19.42
N GLN A 475 13.19 9.94 20.74
CA GLN A 475 13.98 10.97 21.44
C GLN A 475 15.29 11.32 20.74
N ARG A 476 15.97 10.34 20.14
CA ARG A 476 17.26 10.54 19.46
C ARG A 476 17.19 11.46 18.23
N TYR A 477 16.06 11.48 17.52
CA TYR A 477 15.93 12.15 16.22
C TYR A 477 14.89 13.27 16.21
N ILE A 478 14.21 13.51 17.34
CA ILE A 478 13.07 14.43 17.43
C ILE A 478 13.47 15.87 17.08
N ASP A 479 14.63 16.32 17.54
CA ASP A 479 15.13 17.69 17.35
C ASP A 479 15.64 17.96 15.92
N GLY A 480 15.87 16.91 15.14
CA GLY A 480 16.41 17.02 13.77
C GLY A 480 15.37 17.37 12.70
N ARG A 481 14.07 17.40 13.04
CA ARG A 481 12.96 17.58 12.10
C ARG A 481 11.87 18.48 12.69
N THR A 482 11.11 19.17 11.84
CA THR A 482 9.87 19.83 12.29
C THR A 482 8.76 18.79 12.45
N SER A 483 7.70 19.13 13.21
CA SER A 483 6.55 18.24 13.39
C SER A 483 5.85 17.93 12.05
N GLU A 484 5.72 18.92 11.17
CA GLU A 484 5.15 18.73 9.83
C GLU A 484 5.98 17.76 8.98
N ASN A 485 7.31 17.85 9.07
CA ASN A 485 8.20 16.94 8.36
C ASN A 485 8.08 15.51 8.90
N ARG A 486 8.01 15.31 10.22
CA ARG A 486 7.79 13.99 10.83
C ARG A 486 6.47 13.37 10.39
N ILE A 487 5.40 14.14 10.41
CA ILE A 487 4.08 13.72 9.94
C ILE A 487 4.15 13.32 8.46
N ALA A 488 4.79 14.11 7.61
CA ALA A 488 4.94 13.80 6.19
C ALA A 488 5.73 12.51 5.96
N CYS A 489 6.87 12.35 6.63
CA CYS A 489 7.71 11.15 6.53
C CYS A 489 6.97 9.90 7.03
N MET A 490 6.36 9.94 8.21
CA MET A 490 5.60 8.79 8.74
C MET A 490 4.46 8.42 7.79
N ASN A 491 3.72 9.40 7.26
CA ASN A 491 2.65 9.15 6.29
C ASN A 491 3.13 8.52 4.97
N MET A 492 4.31 8.91 4.49
CA MET A 492 4.93 8.29 3.30
C MET A 492 5.38 6.86 3.59
N THR A 493 5.96 6.61 4.75
CA THR A 493 6.44 5.28 5.15
C THR A 493 5.29 4.31 5.37
N ILE A 494 4.19 4.75 6.02
CA ILE A 494 2.96 3.94 6.17
C ILE A 494 2.39 3.55 4.80
N LYS A 495 2.40 4.49 3.84
CA LYS A 495 1.96 4.18 2.48
C LYS A 495 2.84 3.12 1.82
N ARG A 496 4.17 3.27 1.90
CA ARG A 496 5.11 2.29 1.36
C ARG A 496 4.94 0.92 2.02
N TYR A 497 4.65 0.89 3.32
CA TYR A 497 4.34 -0.33 4.07
C TYR A 497 3.12 -1.06 3.48
N TYR A 498 2.02 -0.33 3.21
CA TYR A 498 0.85 -0.92 2.55
C TYR A 498 1.14 -1.42 1.13
N ASP A 499 1.97 -0.70 0.37
CA ASP A 499 2.38 -1.14 -0.98
C ASP A 499 3.26 -2.40 -0.91
N ASP A 500 4.18 -2.48 0.05
CA ASP A 500 5.09 -3.61 0.22
C ASP A 500 4.35 -4.86 0.72
N LEU A 501 3.34 -4.72 1.59
CA LEU A 501 2.45 -5.80 2.00
C LEU A 501 1.67 -6.39 0.80
N GLU A 502 1.11 -5.54 -0.07
CA GLU A 502 0.40 -6.03 -1.25
C GLU A 502 1.33 -6.76 -2.22
N LYS A 503 2.55 -6.27 -2.43
CA LYS A 503 3.56 -6.96 -3.25
C LYS A 503 3.92 -8.32 -2.65
N LEU A 504 4.11 -8.39 -1.33
CA LEU A 504 4.44 -9.64 -0.64
C LEU A 504 3.30 -10.65 -0.76
N LYS A 505 2.03 -10.20 -0.65
CA LYS A 505 0.84 -11.03 -0.84
C LYS A 505 0.78 -11.67 -2.23
N ILE A 506 1.07 -10.89 -3.27
CA ILE A 506 1.11 -11.38 -4.66
C ILE A 506 2.24 -12.40 -4.84
N GLU A 507 3.39 -12.18 -4.20
CA GLU A 507 4.53 -13.10 -4.28
C GLU A 507 4.25 -14.43 -3.55
N GLU A 508 3.64 -14.40 -2.37
CA GLU A 508 3.24 -15.61 -1.63
C GLU A 508 2.29 -16.50 -2.47
N GLN A 509 1.33 -15.87 -3.15
CA GLN A 509 0.41 -16.56 -4.07
C GLN A 509 1.14 -17.19 -5.25
N THR A 510 2.20 -16.56 -5.74
CA THR A 510 3.00 -17.07 -6.86
C THR A 510 3.79 -18.32 -6.45
N LEU A 511 4.42 -18.30 -5.26
CA LEU A 511 5.16 -19.44 -4.72
C LEU A 511 4.26 -20.66 -4.46
N THR A 512 3.09 -20.44 -3.85
CA THR A 512 2.14 -21.51 -3.52
C THR A 512 1.52 -22.17 -4.75
N LEU A 513 1.47 -21.49 -5.89
CA LEU A 513 1.08 -22.08 -7.18
C LEU A 513 2.20 -22.94 -7.77
N HIS A 514 3.47 -22.52 -7.64
CA HIS A 514 4.62 -23.28 -8.13
C HIS A 514 4.87 -24.59 -7.37
N ASP A 515 4.54 -24.66 -6.08
CA ASP A 515 4.68 -25.90 -5.30
C ASP A 515 3.52 -26.91 -5.53
N LYS A 516 2.49 -26.54 -6.31
CA LYS A 516 1.34 -27.41 -6.67
C LYS A 516 1.39 -27.97 -8.10
N ILE A 517 2.36 -27.54 -8.91
CA ILE A 517 2.62 -28.00 -10.28
C ILE A 517 3.90 -28.84 -10.24
#